data_AF-A0A3S0E4W7-F1
#
_entry.id   AF-A0A3S0E4W7-F1
#
_cell.length_a   1.000
_cell.length_b   1.000
_cell.length_c   1.000
_cell.angle_alpha   90.00
_cell.angle_beta   90.00
_cell.angle_gamma   90.00
#
_symmetry.space_group_name_H-M   'P 1'
#
loop_
_entity.id
_entity.type
_entity.pdbx_description
1 polymer ?
#
loop_
_entity_poly.entity_id
_entity_poly.type
_entity_poly.pdbx_seq_one_letter_code
_entity_poly.pdbx_strand_id
1 'polypeptide(L)'
;MTTTLPLPAYLADAQVIGYIGKTITLVTAKATLPGVFDTLPVAGESNLSLWTLKYEVLCHALLAILTGFGLKTHAGQVLAIAIAVLTLTFVSAVTSPKTTVDNLRRFLLCFCLGAAAYELRAHVRYSAVLCALVAGLALALFPTRLGVPALLLATAVLSLTFGTRLWGHASTLTDRFDASYGIYIYGWPIGQTVLYLVPSVTAIGHQVTTVLVSAMFGIASWLLIERPALKMKRHMVPALRIRNTSRGSQALSPNR
;
A
#
# COMPACT_ATOMS: atom_id res chain seq x y z
N MET A 1 25.54 12.10 2.83
CA MET A 1 24.36 12.99 2.70
C MET A 1 24.42 13.63 1.33
N THR A 2 23.29 13.76 0.64
CA THR A 2 23.24 14.17 -0.78
C THR A 2 22.96 15.66 -0.98
N THR A 3 22.84 16.46 0.09
CA THR A 3 22.53 17.90 0.02
C THR A 3 23.77 18.73 -0.30
N THR A 4 23.61 19.79 -1.09
CA THR A 4 24.66 20.79 -1.35
C THR A 4 24.82 21.80 -0.22
N LEU A 5 23.85 21.86 0.71
CA LEU A 5 23.85 22.75 1.87
C LEU A 5 24.48 22.08 3.11
N PRO A 6 25.16 22.84 4.00
CA PRO A 6 25.55 22.38 5.33
C PRO A 6 24.32 21.96 6.16
N LEU A 7 24.44 20.90 6.96
CA LEU A 7 23.31 20.30 7.70
C LEU A 7 22.47 21.29 8.52
N PRO A 8 23.06 22.23 9.31
CA PRO A 8 22.26 23.20 10.06
C PRO A 8 21.46 24.14 9.15
N ALA A 9 22.04 24.54 8.02
CA ALA A 9 21.38 25.39 7.03
C ALA A 9 20.27 24.64 6.29
N TYR A 10 20.48 23.36 5.97
CA TYR A 10 19.48 22.51 5.34
C TYR A 10 18.27 22.28 6.27
N LEU A 11 18.48 21.99 7.55
CA LEU A 11 17.38 21.77 8.50
C LEU A 11 16.60 23.04 8.82
N ALA A 12 17.24 24.21 8.72
CA ALA A 12 16.58 25.51 8.89
C ALA A 12 15.90 26.02 7.61
N ASP A 13 16.06 25.32 6.48
CA ASP A 13 15.52 25.75 5.19
C ASP A 13 13.98 25.67 5.17
N ALA A 14 13.34 26.75 4.70
CA ALA A 14 11.89 26.87 4.68
C ALA A 14 11.21 25.82 3.76
N GLN A 15 11.88 25.37 2.71
CA GLN A 15 11.37 24.31 1.84
C GLN A 15 11.40 22.96 2.55
N VAL A 16 12.45 22.69 3.34
CA VAL A 16 12.57 21.46 4.14
C VAL A 16 11.49 21.43 5.23
N ILE A 17 11.34 22.52 5.98
CA ILE A 17 10.30 22.65 7.01
C ILE A 17 8.89 22.54 6.38
N GLY A 18 8.67 23.24 5.26
CA GLY A 18 7.42 23.19 4.53
C GLY A 18 7.10 21.79 3.98
N TYR A 19 8.11 21.04 3.53
CA TYR A 19 7.96 19.65 3.09
C TYR A 19 7.57 18.73 4.25
N ILE A 20 8.24 18.86 5.40
CA ILE A 20 7.91 18.09 6.61
C ILE A 20 6.46 18.38 7.02
N GLY A 21 6.07 19.66 7.08
CA GLY A 21 4.71 20.07 7.39
C GLY A 21 3.68 19.47 6.44
N LYS A 22 3.88 19.61 5.11
CA LYS A 22 2.98 19.06 4.09
C LYS A 22 2.89 17.53 4.10
N THR A 23 3.98 16.86 4.46
CA THR A 23 4.04 15.40 4.60
C THR A 23 3.26 14.93 5.82
N ILE A 24 3.46 15.57 6.98
CA ILE A 24 2.73 15.26 8.21
C ILE A 24 1.23 15.54 8.04
N THR A 25 0.85 16.62 7.36
CA THR A 25 -0.56 16.95 7.11
C THR A 25 -1.17 16.18 5.93
N LEU A 26 -0.38 15.34 5.23
CA LEU A 26 -0.81 14.53 4.09
C LEU A 26 -1.42 15.34 2.92
N VAL A 27 -1.17 16.64 2.85
CA VAL A 27 -1.73 17.51 1.80
C VAL A 27 -1.08 17.18 0.45
N THR A 28 0.25 17.14 0.45
CA THR A 28 1.06 16.73 -0.70
C THR A 28 2.44 16.34 -0.22
N ALA A 29 3.00 15.29 -0.80
CA ALA A 29 4.41 14.95 -0.61
C ALA A 29 5.25 15.22 -1.87
N LYS A 30 4.66 15.89 -2.88
CA LYS A 30 5.44 16.45 -3.97
C LYS A 30 6.11 17.72 -3.48
N ALA A 31 7.40 17.63 -3.19
CA ALA A 31 8.26 18.79 -3.06
C ALA A 31 9.68 18.46 -3.53
N THR A 32 10.26 19.44 -4.21
CA THR A 32 11.69 19.53 -4.46
C THR A 32 12.37 19.88 -3.14
N LEU A 33 13.38 19.11 -2.74
CA LEU A 33 14.22 19.44 -1.59
C LEU A 33 15.52 20.05 -2.13
N PRO A 34 15.99 21.17 -1.56
CA PRO A 34 17.12 21.90 -2.11
C PRO A 34 18.39 21.05 -2.08
N GLY A 35 18.99 20.84 -3.25
CA GLY A 35 20.24 20.10 -3.39
C GLY A 35 20.09 18.59 -3.30
N VAL A 36 18.87 18.02 -3.32
CA VAL A 36 18.65 16.58 -3.12
C VAL A 36 18.23 15.92 -4.44
N PHE A 37 19.10 15.07 -4.99
CA PHE A 37 18.88 14.31 -6.23
C PHE A 37 18.66 15.19 -7.48
N ASP A 38 19.05 16.46 -7.44
CA ASP A 38 18.87 17.40 -8.55
C ASP A 38 19.62 17.00 -9.83
N THR A 39 20.66 16.16 -9.70
CA THR A 39 21.48 15.66 -10.82
C THR A 39 21.00 14.31 -11.36
N LEU A 40 19.94 13.72 -10.79
CA LEU A 40 19.43 12.41 -11.20
C LEU A 40 18.31 12.53 -12.25
N PRO A 41 18.04 11.46 -13.03
CA PRO A 41 17.01 11.50 -14.09
C PRO A 41 15.60 11.85 -13.61
N VAL A 42 15.30 11.63 -12.32
CA VAL A 42 14.02 11.98 -11.69
C VAL A 42 14.25 13.03 -10.60
N ALA A 43 14.84 14.16 -11.01
CA ALA A 43 15.09 15.30 -10.13
C ALA A 43 13.78 15.88 -9.57
N GLY A 44 13.83 16.39 -8.34
CA GLY A 44 12.70 17.07 -7.71
C GLY A 44 11.60 16.18 -7.12
N GLU A 45 11.69 14.86 -7.26
CA GLU A 45 10.79 13.91 -6.59
C GLU A 45 11.56 13.14 -5.51
N SER A 46 11.65 13.73 -4.31
CA SER A 46 12.40 13.19 -3.19
C SER A 46 11.83 11.88 -2.62
N ASN A 47 10.50 11.73 -2.61
CA ASN A 47 9.83 10.50 -2.22
C ASN A 47 8.48 10.33 -2.94
N LEU A 48 8.49 9.49 -3.99
CA LEU A 48 7.31 9.26 -4.81
C LEU A 48 6.26 8.34 -4.16
N SER A 49 6.56 7.68 -3.04
CA SER A 49 5.55 6.85 -2.36
C SER A 49 4.54 7.70 -1.60
N LEU A 50 4.99 8.78 -0.96
CA LEU A 50 4.22 9.51 0.05
C LEU A 50 2.94 10.19 -0.47
N TRP A 51 2.82 10.49 -1.76
CA TRP A 51 1.61 11.15 -2.28
C TRP A 51 0.36 10.26 -2.23
N THR A 52 0.54 8.93 -2.12
CA THR A 52 -0.58 7.99 -2.05
C THR A 52 -1.14 7.82 -0.64
N LEU A 53 -0.34 8.14 0.38
CA LEU A 53 -0.66 7.93 1.80
C LEU A 53 -1.95 8.64 2.23
N LYS A 54 -2.21 9.84 1.68
CA LYS A 54 -3.44 10.59 1.95
C LYS A 54 -4.72 9.85 1.53
N TYR A 55 -4.65 9.10 0.44
CA TYR A 55 -5.79 8.31 -0.03
C TYR A 55 -6.02 7.09 0.84
N GLU A 56 -4.94 6.47 1.32
CA GLU A 56 -5.02 5.36 2.27
C GLU A 56 -5.66 5.79 3.60
N VAL A 57 -5.20 6.91 4.17
CA VAL A 57 -5.78 7.48 5.40
C VAL A 57 -7.25 7.87 5.19
N LEU A 58 -7.59 8.46 4.04
CA LEU A 58 -8.97 8.80 3.71
C LEU A 58 -9.86 7.54 3.65
N CYS A 59 -9.41 6.47 3.01
CA CYS A 59 -10.20 5.22 2.93
C CYS A 59 -10.44 4.61 4.32
N HIS A 60 -9.41 4.59 5.17
CA HIS A 60 -9.54 4.11 6.54
C HIS A 60 -10.42 5.02 7.41
N ALA A 61 -10.33 6.34 7.24
CA ALA A 61 -11.18 7.29 7.94
C ALA A 61 -12.65 7.11 7.55
N LEU A 62 -12.94 6.96 6.24
CA LEU A 62 -14.30 6.66 5.76
C LEU A 62 -14.82 5.35 6.35
N LEU A 63 -14.01 4.28 6.33
CA LEU A 63 -14.40 3.02 6.95
C LEU A 63 -14.66 3.15 8.46
N ALA A 64 -13.80 3.88 9.18
CA ALA A 64 -13.95 4.14 10.61
C ALA A 64 -15.21 4.95 10.92
N ILE A 65 -15.56 5.94 10.09
CA ILE A 65 -16.79 6.72 10.21
C ILE A 65 -18.02 5.83 10.00
N LEU A 66 -18.05 5.06 8.91
CA LEU A 66 -19.17 4.16 8.60
C LEU A 66 -19.40 3.15 9.73
N THR A 67 -18.34 2.49 10.17
CA THR A 67 -18.40 1.51 11.27
C THR A 67 -18.69 2.17 12.62
N GLY A 68 -18.20 3.39 12.86
CA GLY A 68 -18.46 4.18 14.07
C GLY A 68 -19.92 4.60 14.23
N PHE A 69 -20.63 4.87 13.13
CA PHE A 69 -22.08 5.08 13.12
C PHE A 69 -22.89 3.77 13.23
N GLY A 70 -22.23 2.63 13.41
CA GLY A 70 -22.89 1.33 13.56
C GLY A 70 -23.40 0.72 12.25
N LEU A 71 -23.01 1.27 11.08
CA LEU A 71 -23.32 0.65 9.81
C LEU A 71 -22.52 -0.65 9.71
N LYS A 72 -23.24 -1.77 9.80
CA LYS A 72 -22.66 -3.08 9.54
C LYS A 72 -22.50 -3.23 8.04
N THR A 73 -21.26 -3.37 7.60
CA THR A 73 -20.97 -3.71 6.21
C THR A 73 -21.25 -5.19 6.00
N HIS A 74 -22.22 -5.52 5.16
CA HIS A 74 -22.44 -6.89 4.71
C HIS A 74 -21.59 -7.18 3.47
N ALA A 75 -21.15 -8.43 3.31
CA ALA A 75 -20.34 -8.87 2.16
C ALA A 75 -20.94 -8.45 0.81
N GLY A 76 -22.27 -8.54 0.65
CA GLY A 76 -22.97 -8.11 -0.55
C GLY A 76 -22.87 -6.61 -0.84
N GLN A 77 -22.90 -5.76 0.19
CA GLN A 77 -22.74 -4.30 0.04
C GLN A 77 -21.30 -3.94 -0.34
N VAL A 78 -20.32 -4.53 0.34
CA VAL A 78 -18.90 -4.32 0.03
C VAL A 78 -18.59 -4.75 -1.39
N LEU A 79 -19.12 -5.90 -1.82
CA LEU A 79 -18.99 -6.39 -3.19
C LEU A 79 -19.67 -5.46 -4.20
N ALA A 80 -20.89 -5.01 -3.93
CA ALA A 80 -21.61 -4.07 -4.81
C ALA A 80 -20.83 -2.76 -4.98
N ILE A 81 -20.28 -2.21 -3.89
CA ILE A 81 -19.44 -1.02 -3.92
C ILE A 81 -18.16 -1.29 -4.72
N ALA A 82 -17.48 -2.41 -4.49
CA ALA A 82 -16.28 -2.78 -5.23
C ALA A 82 -16.55 -2.89 -6.74
N ILE A 83 -17.65 -3.53 -7.14
CA ILE A 83 -18.08 -3.66 -8.54
C ILE A 83 -18.45 -2.28 -9.14
N ALA A 84 -19.14 -1.43 -8.38
CA ALA A 84 -19.50 -0.09 -8.83
C ALA A 84 -18.24 0.77 -9.08
N VAL A 85 -17.31 0.79 -8.11
CA VAL A 85 -16.05 1.53 -8.24
C VAL A 85 -15.18 0.94 -9.36
N LEU A 86 -15.17 -0.37 -9.53
CA LEU A 86 -14.49 -1.04 -10.63
C LEU A 86 -15.04 -0.59 -11.99
N THR A 87 -16.36 -0.69 -12.15
CA THR A 87 -17.07 -0.28 -13.37
C THR A 87 -16.77 1.18 -13.69
N LEU A 88 -16.91 2.08 -12.71
CA LEU A 88 -16.59 3.49 -12.88
C LEU A 88 -15.13 3.68 -13.32
N THR A 89 -14.19 2.94 -12.72
CA THR A 89 -12.75 2.97 -13.06
C THR A 89 -12.49 2.60 -14.51
N PHE A 90 -13.12 1.53 -15.01
CA PHE A 90 -13.02 1.12 -16.42
C PHE A 90 -13.67 2.14 -17.36
N VAL A 91 -14.87 2.63 -17.03
CA VAL A 91 -15.58 3.63 -17.86
C VAL A 91 -14.74 4.90 -18.01
N SER A 92 -14.23 5.46 -16.92
CA SER A 92 -13.51 6.73 -17.02
C SER A 92 -12.10 6.61 -17.55
N ALA A 93 -11.50 5.41 -17.51
CA ALA A 93 -10.27 5.18 -18.24
C ALA A 93 -10.46 5.47 -19.75
N VAL A 94 -11.65 5.21 -20.29
CA VAL A 94 -11.98 5.51 -21.68
C VAL A 94 -12.41 6.96 -21.88
N THR A 95 -13.23 7.51 -20.96
CA THR A 95 -13.96 8.77 -21.18
C THR A 95 -13.35 10.02 -20.57
N SER A 96 -12.45 9.91 -19.58
CA SER A 96 -12.03 11.05 -18.76
C SER A 96 -10.51 11.27 -18.79
N PRO A 97 -10.05 12.54 -18.71
CA PRO A 97 -8.63 12.83 -18.53
C PRO A 97 -8.14 12.40 -17.13
N LYS A 98 -6.83 12.15 -17.01
CA LYS A 98 -6.18 11.81 -15.73
C LYS A 98 -6.23 13.02 -14.78
N THR A 99 -6.92 12.88 -13.65
CA THR A 99 -7.12 13.95 -12.65
C THR A 99 -6.90 13.42 -11.23
N THR A 100 -6.88 14.31 -10.23
CA THR A 100 -6.83 13.93 -8.81
C THR A 100 -8.02 13.04 -8.41
N VAL A 101 -9.18 13.23 -9.04
CA VAL A 101 -10.38 12.40 -8.83
C VAL A 101 -10.18 10.98 -9.36
N ASP A 102 -9.50 10.83 -10.50
CA ASP A 102 -9.11 9.53 -11.04
C ASP A 102 -8.15 8.78 -10.11
N ASN A 103 -7.17 9.48 -9.51
CA ASN A 103 -6.32 8.89 -8.48
C ASN A 103 -7.13 8.40 -7.28
N LEU A 104 -7.99 9.25 -6.69
CA LEU A 104 -8.83 8.87 -5.55
C LEU A 104 -9.64 7.60 -5.84
N ARG A 105 -10.25 7.51 -7.01
CA ARG A 105 -11.04 6.35 -7.41
C ARG A 105 -10.22 5.07 -7.56
N ARG A 106 -9.00 5.16 -8.10
CA ARG A 106 -8.09 4.00 -8.20
C ARG A 106 -7.68 3.48 -6.83
N PHE A 107 -7.43 4.37 -5.87
CA PHE A 107 -7.14 3.97 -4.48
C PHE A 107 -8.37 3.41 -3.77
N LEU A 108 -9.55 4.02 -3.98
CA LEU A 108 -10.81 3.46 -3.50
C LEU A 108 -11.07 2.07 -4.09
N LEU A 109 -10.75 1.86 -5.38
CA LEU A 109 -10.86 0.55 -6.00
C LEU A 109 -9.97 -0.47 -5.29
N CYS A 110 -8.68 -0.17 -5.12
CA CYS A 110 -7.74 -1.08 -4.44
C CYS A 110 -8.20 -1.40 -3.02
N PHE A 111 -8.64 -0.39 -2.26
CA PHE A 111 -9.18 -0.57 -0.92
C PHE A 111 -10.43 -1.45 -0.90
N CYS A 112 -11.39 -1.19 -1.80
CA CYS A 112 -12.63 -1.97 -1.90
C CYS A 112 -12.36 -3.42 -2.34
N LEU A 113 -11.39 -3.65 -3.24
CA LEU A 113 -10.98 -5.01 -3.63
C LEU A 113 -10.41 -5.79 -2.44
N GLY A 114 -9.57 -5.14 -1.62
CA GLY A 114 -9.06 -5.73 -0.38
C GLY A 114 -10.17 -6.03 0.64
N ALA A 115 -11.07 -5.07 0.86
CA ALA A 115 -12.21 -5.23 1.77
C ALA A 115 -13.17 -6.34 1.31
N ALA A 116 -13.50 -6.39 0.00
CA ALA A 116 -14.33 -7.43 -0.57
C ALA A 116 -13.67 -8.82 -0.47
N ALA A 117 -12.35 -8.89 -0.72
CA ALA A 117 -11.59 -10.13 -0.55
C ALA A 117 -11.59 -10.60 0.91
N TYR A 118 -11.48 -9.68 1.87
CA TYR A 118 -11.57 -10.02 3.29
C TYR A 118 -12.94 -10.57 3.67
N GLU A 119 -14.03 -9.94 3.25
CA GLU A 119 -15.41 -10.41 3.52
C GLU A 119 -15.69 -11.77 2.84
N LEU A 120 -15.18 -11.95 1.62
CA LEU A 120 -15.38 -13.17 0.83
C LEU A 120 -14.29 -14.22 1.04
N ARG A 121 -13.39 -14.05 2.02
CA ARG A 121 -12.21 -14.92 2.22
C ARG A 121 -12.53 -16.42 2.35
N ALA A 122 -13.72 -16.77 2.84
CA ALA A 122 -14.17 -18.17 2.94
C ALA A 122 -14.58 -18.79 1.59
N HIS A 123 -14.87 -17.96 0.58
CA HIS A 123 -15.40 -18.35 -0.72
C HIS A 123 -14.40 -18.14 -1.87
N VAL A 124 -13.45 -17.22 -1.71
CA VAL A 124 -12.46 -16.94 -2.75
C VAL A 124 -11.38 -18.01 -2.75
N ARG A 125 -11.26 -18.72 -3.87
CA ARG A 125 -10.15 -19.65 -4.14
C ARG A 125 -9.21 -19.01 -5.15
N TYR A 126 -7.99 -18.75 -4.72
CA TYR A 126 -6.94 -18.24 -5.59
C TYR A 126 -6.26 -19.41 -6.32
N SER A 127 -6.19 -19.33 -7.65
CA SER A 127 -5.55 -20.37 -8.47
C SER A 127 -4.46 -19.76 -9.36
N ALA A 128 -3.44 -20.57 -9.68
CA ALA A 128 -2.38 -20.15 -10.60
C ALA A 128 -2.94 -19.81 -12.00
N VAL A 129 -4.00 -20.49 -12.42
CA VAL A 129 -4.71 -20.22 -13.67
C VAL A 129 -5.34 -18.82 -13.63
N LEU A 130 -6.04 -18.47 -12.55
CA LEU A 130 -6.61 -17.13 -12.38
C LEU A 130 -5.51 -16.07 -12.44
N CYS A 131 -4.38 -16.27 -11.75
CA CYS A 131 -3.22 -15.37 -11.80
C CYS A 131 -2.68 -15.19 -13.21
N ALA A 132 -2.50 -16.28 -13.95
CA ALA A 132 -2.02 -16.23 -15.33
C ALA A 132 -3.00 -15.50 -16.26
N LEU A 133 -4.31 -15.74 -16.09
CA LEU A 133 -5.35 -15.07 -16.88
C LEU A 133 -5.39 -13.56 -16.62
N VAL A 134 -5.41 -13.14 -15.35
CA VAL A 134 -5.45 -11.69 -15.03
C VAL A 134 -4.14 -10.99 -15.40
N ALA A 135 -3.00 -11.65 -15.24
CA ALA A 135 -1.71 -11.11 -15.67
C ALA A 135 -1.65 -10.98 -17.20
N GLY A 136 -2.06 -12.03 -17.92
CA GLY A 136 -2.14 -12.01 -19.39
C GLY A 136 -3.08 -10.93 -19.90
N LEU A 137 -4.26 -10.78 -19.29
CA LEU A 137 -5.21 -9.71 -19.62
C LEU A 137 -4.61 -8.32 -19.35
N ALA A 138 -3.94 -8.13 -18.21
CA ALA A 138 -3.29 -6.86 -17.88
C ALA A 138 -2.18 -6.51 -18.88
N LEU A 139 -1.36 -7.49 -19.30
CA LEU A 139 -0.34 -7.29 -20.31
C LEU A 139 -0.94 -6.96 -21.68
N ALA A 140 -1.99 -7.67 -22.09
CA ALA A 140 -2.68 -7.42 -23.35
C ALA A 140 -3.34 -6.03 -23.40
N LEU A 141 -3.89 -5.57 -22.27
CA LEU A 141 -4.53 -4.25 -22.16
C LEU A 141 -3.54 -3.12 -21.84
N PHE A 142 -2.30 -3.42 -21.44
CA PHE A 142 -1.28 -2.44 -21.06
C PHE A 142 -1.09 -1.27 -22.05
N PRO A 143 -1.03 -1.48 -23.39
CA PRO A 143 -0.87 -0.38 -24.33
C PRO A 143 -2.15 0.45 -24.54
N THR A 144 -3.29 0.02 -23.98
CA THR A 144 -4.59 0.67 -24.13
C THR A 144 -4.92 1.56 -22.94
N ARG A 145 -5.99 2.35 -23.06
CA ARG A 145 -6.54 3.12 -21.94
C ARG A 145 -6.98 2.23 -20.75
N LEU A 146 -7.28 0.96 -21.00
CA LEU A 146 -7.71 0.00 -19.97
C LEU A 146 -6.54 -0.68 -19.24
N GLY A 147 -5.30 -0.41 -19.64
CA GLY A 147 -4.11 -1.05 -19.07
C GLY A 147 -3.96 -0.82 -17.57
N VAL A 148 -4.18 0.42 -17.10
CA VAL A 148 -4.05 0.73 -15.66
C VAL A 148 -5.11 0.03 -14.82
N PRO A 149 -6.42 0.14 -15.11
CA PRO A 149 -7.44 -0.62 -14.37
C PRO A 149 -7.19 -2.14 -14.36
N ALA A 150 -6.77 -2.70 -15.50
CA ALA A 150 -6.44 -4.12 -15.60
C ALA A 150 -5.23 -4.50 -14.73
N LEU A 151 -4.20 -3.64 -14.70
CA LEU A 151 -3.03 -3.83 -13.84
C LEU A 151 -3.39 -3.76 -12.35
N LEU A 152 -4.29 -2.86 -11.95
CA LEU A 152 -4.75 -2.79 -10.55
C LEU A 152 -5.47 -4.08 -10.14
N LEU A 153 -6.37 -4.60 -10.99
CA LEU A 153 -7.02 -5.90 -10.76
C LEU A 153 -6.02 -7.05 -10.67
N ALA A 154 -5.10 -7.13 -11.64
CA ALA A 154 -4.08 -8.16 -11.67
C ALA A 154 -3.20 -8.09 -10.41
N THR A 155 -2.77 -6.89 -10.02
CA THR A 155 -1.96 -6.68 -8.82
C THR A 155 -2.70 -7.12 -7.57
N ALA A 156 -4.00 -6.80 -7.44
CA ALA A 156 -4.81 -7.26 -6.30
C ALA A 156 -4.89 -8.78 -6.24
N VAL A 157 -5.23 -9.45 -7.36
CA VAL A 157 -5.33 -10.92 -7.41
C VAL A 157 -3.99 -11.58 -7.14
N LEU A 158 -2.91 -11.12 -7.77
CA LEU A 158 -1.56 -11.67 -7.60
C LEU A 158 -1.08 -11.50 -6.15
N SER A 159 -1.24 -10.31 -5.58
CA SER A 159 -0.82 -10.01 -4.20
C SER A 159 -1.60 -10.84 -3.19
N LEU A 160 -2.92 -10.96 -3.36
CA LEU A 160 -3.76 -11.78 -2.47
C LEU A 160 -3.45 -13.28 -2.62
N THR A 161 -3.20 -13.75 -3.84
CA THR A 161 -2.81 -15.15 -4.07
C THR A 161 -1.49 -15.48 -3.40
N PHE A 162 -0.51 -14.58 -3.52
CA PHE A 162 0.81 -14.79 -2.94
C PHE A 162 0.79 -14.64 -1.41
N GLY A 163 0.09 -13.63 -0.90
CA GLY A 163 0.00 -13.32 0.52
C GLY A 163 -0.87 -14.28 1.34
N THR A 164 -1.83 -14.97 0.73
CA THR A 164 -2.66 -15.98 1.41
C THR A 164 -2.01 -17.37 1.45
N ARG A 165 -0.89 -17.57 0.76
CA ARG A 165 -0.17 -18.84 0.75
C ARG A 165 0.80 -18.92 1.94
N LEU A 166 0.93 -20.12 2.50
CA LEU A 166 1.91 -20.40 3.53
C LEU A 166 3.27 -20.72 2.89
N TRP A 167 4.28 -19.95 3.28
CA TRP A 167 5.66 -20.05 2.78
C TRP A 167 6.62 -20.55 3.88
N GLY A 168 6.11 -21.30 4.85
CA GLY A 168 6.89 -21.85 5.96
C GLY A 168 7.53 -20.76 6.80
N HIS A 169 8.86 -20.81 6.95
CA HIS A 169 9.64 -19.87 7.75
C HIS A 169 9.45 -18.41 7.30
N ALA A 170 9.27 -18.16 6.01
CA ALA A 170 9.06 -16.80 5.49
C ALA A 170 7.78 -16.19 6.06
N SER A 171 6.66 -16.94 6.06
CA SER A 171 5.40 -16.47 6.66
C SER A 171 5.55 -16.19 8.16
N THR A 172 6.22 -17.07 8.90
CA THR A 172 6.44 -16.84 10.35
C THR A 172 7.32 -15.63 10.63
N LEU A 173 8.26 -15.31 9.73
CA LEU A 173 9.13 -14.15 9.86
C LEU A 173 8.34 -12.86 9.61
N THR A 174 7.54 -12.81 8.53
CA THR A 174 6.74 -11.63 8.17
C THR A 174 5.62 -11.36 9.16
N ASP A 175 5.06 -12.40 9.79
CA ASP A 175 4.08 -12.24 10.88
C ASP A 175 4.70 -11.61 12.14
N ARG A 176 6.01 -11.80 12.34
CA ARG A 176 6.75 -11.26 13.49
C ARG A 176 7.35 -9.89 13.22
N PHE A 177 7.83 -9.67 11.99
CA PHE A 177 8.47 -8.44 11.54
C PHE A 177 7.78 -7.94 10.28
N ASP A 178 6.92 -6.95 10.45
CA ASP A 178 6.24 -6.31 9.33
C ASP A 178 7.10 -5.17 8.78
N ALA A 179 7.96 -5.49 7.81
CA ALA A 179 8.81 -4.50 7.14
C ALA A 179 8.10 -3.81 5.97
N SER A 180 6.87 -4.22 5.63
CA SER A 180 6.23 -3.87 4.36
C SER A 180 5.98 -2.36 4.24
N TYR A 181 5.50 -1.74 5.31
CA TYR A 181 5.25 -0.31 5.36
C TYR A 181 6.55 0.51 5.21
N GLY A 182 7.59 0.12 5.94
CA GLY A 182 8.90 0.78 5.81
C GLY A 182 9.53 0.60 4.43
N ILE A 183 9.43 -0.59 3.81
CA ILE A 183 9.88 -0.79 2.43
C ILE A 183 9.15 0.15 1.47
N TYR A 184 7.84 0.32 1.65
CA TYR A 184 7.03 1.24 0.85
C TYR A 184 7.47 2.71 1.02
N ILE A 185 7.77 3.16 2.24
CA ILE A 185 8.20 4.55 2.51
C ILE A 185 9.64 4.81 2.08
N TYR A 186 10.57 3.89 2.35
CA TYR A 186 12.01 4.12 2.15
C TYR A 186 12.53 3.66 0.78
N GLY A 187 11.77 2.83 0.05
CA GLY A 187 12.18 2.27 -1.24
C GLY A 187 12.65 3.33 -2.25
N TRP A 188 11.86 4.38 -2.43
CA TRP A 188 12.19 5.45 -3.37
C TRP A 188 13.46 6.23 -3.00
N PRO A 189 13.56 6.85 -1.81
CA PRO A 189 14.77 7.60 -1.44
C PRO A 189 16.02 6.73 -1.37
N ILE A 190 15.91 5.46 -0.95
CA ILE A 190 17.04 4.52 -0.98
C ILE A 190 17.44 4.24 -2.43
N GLY A 191 16.49 3.97 -3.33
CA GLY A 191 16.76 3.74 -4.74
C GLY A 191 17.45 4.95 -5.42
N GLN A 192 16.99 6.17 -5.15
CA GLN A 192 17.65 7.40 -5.62
C GLN A 192 19.07 7.51 -5.04
N THR A 193 19.27 7.18 -3.76
CA THR A 193 20.58 7.19 -3.12
C THR A 193 21.54 6.17 -3.76
N VAL A 194 21.07 4.96 -4.08
CA VAL A 194 21.90 3.94 -4.77
C VAL A 194 22.34 4.44 -6.14
N LEU A 195 21.44 5.03 -6.94
CA LEU A 195 21.79 5.61 -8.24
C LEU A 195 22.75 6.79 -8.11
N TYR A 196 22.58 7.62 -7.09
CA TYR A 196 23.48 8.73 -6.81
C TYR A 196 24.90 8.26 -6.48
N LEU A 197 25.03 7.26 -5.61
CA LEU A 197 26.33 6.75 -5.15
C LEU A 197 27.03 5.88 -6.19
N VAL A 198 26.26 5.12 -6.97
CA VAL A 198 26.79 4.22 -8.00
C VAL A 198 26.03 4.45 -9.31
N PRO A 199 26.34 5.52 -10.08
CA PRO A 199 25.63 5.83 -11.32
C PRO A 199 25.71 4.72 -12.37
N SER A 200 26.75 3.89 -12.33
CA SER A 200 26.97 2.77 -13.24
C SER A 200 26.35 1.45 -12.78
N VAL A 201 25.52 1.46 -11.73
CA VAL A 201 24.87 0.25 -11.21
C VAL A 201 23.98 -0.40 -12.27
N THR A 202 24.01 -1.73 -12.38
CA THR A 202 23.09 -2.45 -13.28
C THR A 202 21.66 -2.38 -12.74
N ALA A 203 20.66 -2.53 -13.61
CA ALA A 203 19.25 -2.51 -13.18
C ALA A 203 18.95 -3.56 -12.09
N ILE A 204 19.52 -4.77 -12.21
CA ILE A 204 19.35 -5.83 -11.20
C ILE A 204 20.08 -5.45 -9.91
N GLY A 205 21.32 -4.96 -10.00
CA GLY A 205 22.10 -4.51 -8.84
C GLY A 205 21.39 -3.40 -8.07
N HIS A 206 20.79 -2.45 -8.80
CA HIS A 206 19.99 -1.36 -8.24
C HIS A 206 18.77 -1.91 -7.49
N GLN A 207 17.98 -2.78 -8.12
CA GLN A 207 16.77 -3.33 -7.52
C GLN A 207 17.07 -4.17 -6.27
N VAL A 208 18.05 -5.07 -6.35
CA VAL A 208 18.43 -5.93 -5.22
C VAL A 208 18.94 -5.10 -4.06
N THR A 209 19.84 -4.14 -4.32
CA THR A 209 20.39 -3.27 -3.27
C THR A 209 19.28 -2.44 -2.62
N THR A 210 18.39 -1.86 -3.44
CA THR A 210 17.27 -1.05 -2.96
C THR A 210 16.34 -1.86 -2.06
N VAL A 211 15.94 -3.06 -2.48
CA VAL A 211 15.05 -3.94 -1.69
C VAL A 211 15.71 -4.34 -0.37
N LEU A 212 16.96 -4.78 -0.39
CA LEU A 212 17.66 -5.23 0.82
C LEU A 212 17.84 -4.10 1.83
N VAL A 213 18.33 -2.95 1.38
CA VAL A 213 18.54 -1.79 2.26
C VAL A 213 17.19 -1.25 2.77
N SER A 214 16.16 -1.20 1.92
CA SER A 214 14.82 -0.76 2.36
C SER A 214 14.19 -1.72 3.34
N ALA A 215 14.42 -3.03 3.20
CA ALA A 215 13.96 -4.03 4.17
C ALA A 215 14.66 -3.85 5.52
N MET A 216 15.96 -3.56 5.54
CA MET A 216 16.68 -3.26 6.79
C MET A 216 16.09 -2.04 7.52
N PHE A 217 15.87 -0.95 6.80
CA PHE A 217 15.25 0.25 7.35
C PHE A 217 13.79 0.01 7.74
N GLY A 218 13.06 -0.81 6.99
CA GLY A 218 11.68 -1.18 7.32
C GLY A 218 11.59 -2.02 8.59
N ILE A 219 12.48 -2.99 8.78
CA ILE A 219 12.56 -3.76 10.04
C ILE A 219 12.92 -2.85 11.21
N ALA A 220 13.86 -1.91 11.03
CA ALA A 220 14.19 -0.94 12.07
C ALA A 220 13.00 -0.05 12.42
N SER A 221 12.28 0.48 11.42
CA SER A 221 11.04 1.24 11.60
C SER A 221 9.98 0.44 12.36
N TRP A 222 9.78 -0.83 11.99
CA TRP A 222 8.85 -1.72 12.66
C TRP A 222 9.16 -1.86 14.14
N LEU A 223 10.43 -2.14 14.47
CA LEU A 223 10.85 -2.40 15.84
C LEU A 223 10.83 -1.16 16.72
N LEU A 224 11.21 0.00 16.17
CA LEU A 224 11.42 1.23 16.92
C LEU A 224 10.19 2.14 16.97
N ILE A 225 9.31 2.07 15.96
CA ILE A 225 8.19 3.02 15.79
C ILE A 225 6.86 2.28 15.75
N GLU A 226 6.67 1.39 14.77
CA GLU A 226 5.34 0.87 14.44
C GLU A 226 4.84 -0.13 15.50
N ARG A 227 5.68 -1.10 15.89
CA ARG A 227 5.33 -2.08 16.92
C ARG A 227 5.04 -1.43 18.29
N PRO A 228 5.84 -0.47 18.78
CA PRO A 228 5.49 0.31 19.98
C PRO A 228 4.16 1.06 19.84
N ALA A 229 3.93 1.76 18.72
CA ALA A 229 2.70 2.51 18.50
C ALA A 229 1.45 1.62 18.48
N LEU A 230 1.52 0.45 17.83
CA LEU A 230 0.43 -0.53 17.81
C LEU A 230 0.12 -1.11 19.19
N LYS A 231 1.15 -1.33 20.03
CA LYS A 231 0.95 -1.75 21.42
C LYS A 231 0.21 -0.68 22.23
N MET A 232 0.57 0.59 22.06
CA MET A 232 -0.10 1.71 22.75
C MET A 232 -1.57 1.84 22.34
N LYS A 233 -1.90 1.66 21.05
CA LYS A 233 -3.28 1.67 20.55
C LYS A 233 -4.20 0.72 21.33
N ARG A 234 -3.71 -0.48 21.68
CA ARG A 234 -4.47 -1.49 22.44
C ARG A 234 -4.88 -1.01 23.84
N HIS A 235 -4.17 -0.03 24.40
CA HIS A 235 -4.47 0.56 25.71
C HIS A 235 -5.38 1.79 25.63
N MET A 236 -5.42 2.48 24.48
CA MET A 236 -6.20 3.71 24.30
C MET A 236 -7.62 3.48 23.76
N VAL A 237 -7.85 2.36 23.07
CA VAL A 237 -9.19 1.97 22.59
C VAL A 237 -9.65 0.77 23.42
N PRO A 238 -10.59 0.94 24.38
CA PRO A 238 -11.21 -0.20 25.05
C PRO A 238 -11.76 -1.12 23.97
N ALA A 239 -11.34 -2.38 23.99
CA ALA A 239 -11.68 -3.36 22.97
C ALA A 239 -13.19 -3.31 22.71
N LEU A 240 -13.58 -2.78 21.54
CA LEU A 240 -14.86 -3.09 20.93
C LEU A 240 -14.86 -4.62 20.81
N ARG A 241 -15.46 -5.28 21.79
CA ARG A 241 -15.67 -6.72 21.84
C ARG A 241 -16.51 -7.06 20.61
N ILE A 242 -15.85 -7.33 19.49
CA ILE A 242 -16.46 -8.10 18.41
C ILE A 242 -16.70 -9.46 19.03
N ARG A 243 -17.92 -9.67 19.53
CA ARG A 243 -18.42 -10.97 19.96
C ARG A 243 -18.31 -11.88 18.74
N ASN A 244 -17.26 -12.69 18.69
CA ASN A 244 -17.22 -13.86 17.83
C ASN A 244 -18.40 -14.73 18.24
N THR A 245 -19.49 -14.69 17.47
CA THR A 245 -20.52 -15.72 17.55
C THR A 245 -19.92 -16.99 16.97
N SER A 246 -19.31 -17.79 17.84
CA SER A 246 -19.09 -19.21 17.60
C SER A 246 -20.45 -19.88 17.43
N ARG A 247 -20.94 -19.95 16.19
CA ARG A 247 -21.92 -20.95 15.76
C ARG A 247 -21.22 -21.84 14.74
N GLY A 248 -20.69 -22.95 15.24
CA GLY A 248 -20.01 -23.97 14.46
C GLY A 248 -19.39 -25.05 15.36
N SER A 249 -20.09 -25.40 16.44
CA SER A 249 -19.70 -26.50 17.34
C SER A 249 -20.98 -27.22 17.77
N GLN A 250 -21.61 -27.91 16.83
CA GLN A 250 -22.45 -29.07 17.10
C GLN A 250 -21.75 -30.22 16.36
N ALA A 251 -20.93 -30.99 17.08
CA ALA A 251 -21.33 -32.24 17.72
C ALA A 251 -21.59 -33.34 16.69
N LEU A 252 -20.51 -34.00 16.26
CA LEU A 252 -20.54 -35.39 15.84
C LEU A 252 -19.81 -36.19 16.92
N SER A 253 -20.59 -36.77 17.85
CA SER A 253 -20.11 -37.86 18.68
C SER A 253 -20.05 -39.13 17.83
N PRO A 254 -18.95 -39.90 17.81
CA PRO A 254 -19.02 -41.29 17.41
C PRO A 254 -19.50 -42.08 18.63
N ASN A 255 -20.73 -42.59 18.57
CA ASN A 255 -21.19 -43.61 19.51
C ASN A 255 -21.72 -44.79 18.68
N ARG A 256 -20.95 -45.88 18.74
CA ARG A 256 -21.16 -47.23 18.19
C ARG A 256 -20.90 -47.45 16.71
#